data_AF-A0A7I7JLK2-F1
#
_entry.id   AF-A0A7I7JLK2-F1
#
_cell.length_a   1.000
_cell.length_b   1.000
_cell.length_c   1.000
_cell.angle_alpha   90.00
_cell.angle_beta   90.00
_cell.angle_gamma   90.00
#
_symmetry.space_group_name_H-M   'P 1'
#
loop_
_entity.id
_entity.type
_entity.pdbx_description
1 polymer ?
#
loop_
_entity_poly.entity_id
_entity_poly.type
_entity_poly.pdbx_seq_one_letter_code
_entity_poly.pdbx_strand_id
1 'polypeptide(L)'
;MVSQALVVATGVSIDGTREVLGTAVGDSESYEFWREFFASLKARGLAGVHLVISDAHAGLKSAVAQQFAGSSWQRCRVHFMRNLHTAVSAKHAPAVTAAVKTIFAHTDPEEVAEQWDRVADTLADSFPKVAAMMGEAKTDVLAFTAFPKAHWQKIWSNNPIERLNKEIKRRADVVEIFPNPASFLRLATAVVIESHDEWQVTRRYFSDVSMDELRAVIAKKHAAEALAKQHQIA
;
A
#
# COMPACT_ATOMS: atom_id res chain seq x y z
N MET A 1 -23.20 17.75 2.67
CA MET A 1 -22.16 17.49 1.63
C MET A 1 -21.41 16.25 2.07
N VAL A 2 -21.31 15.25 1.21
CA VAL A 2 -20.42 14.10 1.45
C VAL A 2 -19.02 14.55 1.07
N SER A 3 -18.04 14.33 1.96
CA SER A 3 -16.63 14.58 1.65
C SER A 3 -16.21 13.63 0.52
N GLN A 4 -15.61 14.15 -0.55
CA GLN A 4 -15.12 13.33 -1.66
C GLN A 4 -13.59 13.43 -1.72
N ALA A 5 -12.96 12.32 -2.09
CA ALA A 5 -11.53 12.24 -2.30
C ALA A 5 -11.22 11.79 -3.74
N LEU A 6 -10.09 12.27 -4.26
CA LEU A 6 -9.45 11.64 -5.40
C LEU A 6 -8.68 10.43 -4.92
N VAL A 7 -8.91 9.28 -5.54
CA VAL A 7 -8.09 8.08 -5.37
C VAL A 7 -7.26 7.84 -6.61
N VAL A 8 -6.04 7.34 -6.38
CA VAL A 8 -5.09 6.99 -7.44
C VAL A 8 -4.55 5.61 -7.11
N ALA A 9 -4.67 4.68 -8.07
CA ALA A 9 -3.98 3.39 -8.02
C ALA A 9 -2.77 3.43 -8.93
N THR A 10 -1.60 3.10 -8.36
CA THR A 10 -0.37 2.85 -9.12
C THR A 10 0.05 1.40 -8.91
N GLY A 11 0.73 0.85 -9.91
CA GLY A 11 1.15 -0.54 -9.93
C GLY A 11 2.58 -0.67 -10.43
N VAL A 12 3.13 -1.85 -10.21
CA VAL A 12 4.39 -2.27 -10.84
C VAL A 12 4.13 -3.61 -11.52
N SER A 13 4.39 -3.68 -12.81
CA SER A 13 4.15 -4.86 -13.62
C SER A 13 5.19 -5.96 -13.33
N ILE A 14 4.98 -7.16 -13.90
CA ILE A 14 5.94 -8.27 -13.83
C ILE A 14 7.26 -7.97 -14.57
N ASP A 15 7.28 -6.93 -15.41
CA ASP A 15 8.47 -6.44 -16.11
C ASP A 15 9.23 -5.39 -15.28
N GLY A 16 8.75 -5.08 -14.07
CA GLY A 16 9.36 -4.11 -13.18
C GLY A 16 9.09 -2.65 -13.59
N THR A 17 8.17 -2.41 -14.52
CA THR A 17 7.75 -1.06 -14.95
C THR A 17 6.66 -0.53 -14.05
N ARG A 18 6.70 0.78 -13.75
CA ARG A 18 5.66 1.41 -12.93
C ARG A 18 4.59 2.02 -13.81
N GLU A 19 3.34 1.86 -13.40
CA GLU A 19 2.19 2.31 -14.16
C GLU A 19 1.13 2.97 -13.27
N VAL A 20 0.34 3.88 -13.85
CA VAL A 20 -0.88 4.36 -13.21
C VAL A 20 -2.00 3.43 -13.67
N LEU A 21 -2.64 2.73 -12.72
CA LEU A 21 -3.68 1.76 -13.03
C LEU A 21 -5.05 2.44 -13.20
N GLY A 22 -5.29 3.52 -12.46
CA GLY A 22 -6.52 4.31 -12.58
C GLY A 22 -6.68 5.39 -11.53
N THR A 23 -7.64 6.27 -11.78
CA THR A 23 -8.06 7.35 -10.88
C THR A 23 -9.58 7.42 -10.80
N ALA A 24 -10.10 7.84 -9.66
CA ALA A 24 -11.54 8.08 -9.47
C ALA A 24 -11.77 9.15 -8.40
N VAL A 25 -12.92 9.82 -8.44
CA VAL A 25 -13.38 10.71 -7.37
C VAL A 25 -14.62 10.12 -6.74
N GLY A 26 -14.63 10.00 -5.41
CA GLY A 26 -15.79 9.47 -4.69
C GLY A 26 -15.57 9.42 -3.18
N ASP A 27 -16.44 8.69 -2.50
CA ASP A 27 -16.34 8.47 -1.06
C ASP A 27 -15.27 7.41 -0.77
N SER A 28 -14.09 7.85 -0.35
CA SER A 28 -12.96 6.96 -0.05
C SER A 28 -13.14 6.12 1.22
N GLU A 29 -14.21 6.32 1.99
CA GLU A 29 -14.55 5.48 3.14
C GLU A 29 -15.54 4.36 2.75
N SER A 30 -16.26 4.49 1.63
CA SER A 30 -17.24 3.49 1.19
C SER A 30 -16.60 2.22 0.60
N TYR A 31 -17.06 1.06 1.07
CA TYR A 31 -16.72 -0.24 0.48
C TYR A 31 -17.18 -0.35 -0.99
N GLU A 32 -18.39 0.10 -1.30
CA GLU A 32 -19.00 0.07 -2.62
C GLU A 32 -18.18 0.84 -3.63
N PHE A 33 -17.71 2.03 -3.25
CA PHE A 33 -16.81 2.84 -4.07
C PHE A 33 -15.53 2.08 -4.42
N TRP A 34 -14.84 1.50 -3.42
CA TRP A 34 -13.62 0.74 -3.67
C TRP A 34 -13.86 -0.52 -4.48
N ARG A 35 -14.97 -1.24 -4.22
CA ARG A 35 -15.36 -2.43 -4.97
C ARG A 35 -15.55 -2.10 -6.45
N GLU A 36 -16.25 -1.02 -6.77
CA GLU A 36 -16.49 -0.57 -8.14
C GLU A 36 -15.21 -0.08 -8.81
N PHE A 37 -14.39 0.69 -8.10
CA PHE A 37 -13.10 1.13 -8.59
C PHE A 37 -12.21 -0.06 -8.97
N PHE A 38 -12.03 -1.04 -8.09
CA PHE A 38 -11.25 -2.24 -8.38
C PHE A 38 -11.87 -3.14 -9.46
N ALA A 39 -13.20 -3.27 -9.50
CA ALA A 39 -13.89 -3.97 -10.58
C ALA A 39 -13.57 -3.33 -11.94
N SER A 40 -13.55 -1.99 -12.00
CA SER A 40 -13.19 -1.26 -13.23
C SER A 40 -11.75 -1.50 -13.68
N LEU A 41 -10.81 -1.67 -12.73
CA LEU A 41 -9.41 -2.01 -13.06
C LEU A 41 -9.36 -3.41 -13.71
N LYS A 42 -10.05 -4.38 -13.11
CA LYS A 42 -10.11 -5.77 -13.60
C LYS A 42 -10.79 -5.86 -14.96
N ALA A 43 -11.88 -5.12 -15.16
CA ALA A 43 -12.58 -5.05 -16.45
C ALA A 43 -11.70 -4.51 -17.58
N ARG A 44 -10.69 -3.70 -17.26
CA ARG A 44 -9.68 -3.19 -18.20
C ARG A 44 -8.45 -4.09 -18.34
N GLY A 45 -8.44 -5.26 -17.71
CA GLY A 45 -7.39 -6.27 -17.85
C GLY A 45 -6.43 -6.41 -16.66
N LEU A 46 -6.63 -5.69 -15.54
CA LEU A 46 -5.81 -5.91 -14.35
C LEU A 46 -6.03 -7.35 -13.82
N ALA A 47 -4.97 -8.14 -13.84
CA ALA A 47 -4.92 -9.51 -13.35
C ALA A 47 -3.57 -9.80 -12.67
N GLY A 48 -3.48 -10.94 -11.96
CA GLY A 48 -2.22 -11.37 -11.33
C GLY A 48 -1.73 -10.43 -10.22
N VAL A 49 -2.64 -9.79 -9.48
CA VAL A 49 -2.27 -8.97 -8.33
C VAL A 49 -1.69 -9.89 -7.25
N HIS A 50 -0.49 -9.55 -6.75
CA HIS A 50 0.18 -10.31 -5.70
C HIS A 50 0.26 -9.55 -4.37
N LEU A 51 0.26 -8.22 -4.42
CA LEU A 51 0.31 -7.33 -3.27
C LEU A 51 -0.56 -6.10 -3.51
N VAL A 52 -1.39 -5.76 -2.53
CA VAL A 52 -2.06 -4.46 -2.46
C VAL A 52 -1.59 -3.72 -1.21
N ILE A 53 -1.16 -2.47 -1.38
CA ILE A 53 -0.71 -1.61 -0.28
C ILE A 53 -1.67 -0.44 -0.17
N SER A 54 -2.28 -0.26 0.99
CA SER A 54 -3.23 0.84 1.22
C SER A 54 -3.29 1.27 2.68
N ASP A 55 -4.06 2.33 2.95
CA ASP A 55 -4.50 2.56 4.34
C ASP A 55 -5.47 1.44 4.79
N ALA A 56 -5.64 1.31 6.10
CA ALA A 56 -6.44 0.29 6.77
C ALA A 56 -7.92 0.67 6.94
N HIS A 57 -8.45 1.53 6.07
CA HIS A 57 -9.88 1.85 6.11
C HIS A 57 -10.72 0.58 5.88
N ALA A 58 -11.75 0.35 6.70
CA ALA A 58 -12.50 -0.90 6.71
C ALA A 58 -13.13 -1.23 5.35
N GLY A 59 -13.73 -0.24 4.68
CA GLY A 59 -14.31 -0.41 3.34
C GLY A 59 -13.28 -0.78 2.28
N LEU A 60 -12.10 -0.17 2.33
CA LEU A 60 -10.98 -0.45 1.41
C LEU A 60 -10.42 -1.85 1.64
N LYS A 61 -10.09 -2.21 2.89
CA LYS A 61 -9.56 -3.53 3.25
C LYS A 61 -10.52 -4.64 2.81
N SER A 62 -11.82 -4.45 3.03
CA SER A 62 -12.86 -5.41 2.63
C SER A 62 -12.98 -5.53 1.10
N ALA A 63 -12.93 -4.41 0.38
CA ALA A 63 -12.98 -4.41 -1.09
C ALA A 63 -11.74 -5.08 -1.70
N VAL A 64 -10.55 -4.86 -1.14
CA VAL A 64 -9.33 -5.56 -1.56
C VAL A 64 -9.45 -7.07 -1.37
N ALA A 65 -9.87 -7.50 -0.17
CA ALA A 65 -10.01 -8.93 0.15
C ALA A 65 -10.98 -9.65 -0.80
N GLN A 66 -12.07 -8.98 -1.20
CA GLN A 66 -13.02 -9.54 -2.15
C GLN A 66 -12.50 -9.52 -3.59
N GLN A 67 -11.93 -8.40 -4.04
CA GLN A 67 -11.62 -8.21 -5.47
C GLN A 67 -10.32 -8.88 -5.90
N PHE A 68 -9.38 -9.03 -4.98
CA PHE A 68 -8.05 -9.58 -5.23
C PHE A 68 -7.78 -10.79 -4.33
N ALA A 69 -8.70 -11.76 -4.33
CA ALA A 69 -8.53 -13.01 -3.61
C ALA A 69 -7.19 -13.69 -3.97
N GLY A 70 -6.44 -14.13 -2.96
CA GLY A 70 -5.10 -14.69 -3.11
C GLY A 70 -3.97 -13.65 -3.13
N SER A 71 -4.27 -12.34 -3.21
CA SER A 71 -3.25 -11.29 -3.00
C SER A 71 -2.92 -11.13 -1.52
N SER A 72 -1.67 -10.81 -1.22
CA SER A 72 -1.32 -10.27 0.09
C SER A 72 -1.81 -8.83 0.20
N TRP A 73 -2.23 -8.42 1.40
CA TRP A 73 -2.53 -7.04 1.70
C TRP A 73 -1.52 -6.50 2.71
N GLN A 74 -1.01 -5.29 2.46
CA GLN A 74 -0.13 -4.59 3.37
C GLN A 74 -0.74 -3.26 3.82
N ARG A 75 -0.78 -3.06 5.13
CA ARG A 75 -1.07 -1.76 5.71
C ARG A 75 0.09 -0.81 5.46
N CYS A 76 -0.20 0.35 4.88
CA CYS A 76 0.79 1.38 4.61
C CYS A 76 1.47 1.85 5.91
N ARG A 77 2.80 1.72 5.97
CA ARG A 77 3.61 2.12 7.13
C ARG A 77 3.41 3.58 7.52
N VAL A 78 3.31 4.50 6.56
CA VAL A 78 3.16 5.92 6.86
C VAL A 78 1.81 6.24 7.47
N HIS A 79 0.73 5.63 6.96
CA HIS A 79 -0.59 5.75 7.58
C HIS A 79 -0.62 5.08 8.96
N PHE A 80 0.01 3.91 9.11
CA PHE A 80 0.14 3.28 10.43
C PHE A 80 0.87 4.20 11.44
N MET A 81 1.99 4.81 11.06
CA MET A 81 2.71 5.78 11.89
C MET A 81 1.84 6.98 12.27
N ARG A 82 1.05 7.52 11.32
CA ARG A 82 0.11 8.60 11.60
C ARG A 82 -0.95 8.16 12.61
N ASN A 83 -1.46 6.93 12.48
CA ASN A 83 -2.45 6.40 13.40
C ASN A 83 -1.85 6.24 14.80
N LEU A 84 -0.60 5.76 14.93
CA LEU A 84 0.10 5.71 16.21
C LEU A 84 0.22 7.10 16.86
N HIS A 85 0.49 8.14 16.07
CA HIS A 85 0.57 9.52 16.58
C HIS A 85 -0.75 10.02 17.17
N THR A 86 -1.91 9.50 16.75
CA THR A 86 -3.20 9.85 17.36
C THR A 86 -3.39 9.25 18.76
N ALA A 87 -2.59 8.25 19.12
CA ALA A 87 -2.63 7.58 20.42
C ALA A 87 -1.62 8.14 21.42
N VAL A 88 -0.80 9.13 21.03
CA VAL A 88 0.24 9.74 21.88
C VAL A 88 0.23 11.26 21.78
N SER A 89 0.72 11.93 22.82
CA SER A 89 0.87 13.38 22.76
C SER A 89 2.01 13.77 21.81
N ALA A 90 1.96 15.00 21.29
CA ALA A 90 3.01 15.54 20.40
C ALA A 90 4.42 15.48 21.01
N LYS A 91 4.53 15.58 22.34
CA LYS A 91 5.79 15.45 23.09
C LYS A 91 6.41 14.05 22.95
N HIS A 92 5.60 13.00 22.91
CA HIS A 92 6.07 11.61 22.88
C HIS A 92 6.15 11.02 21.47
N ALA A 93 5.48 11.64 20.48
CA ALA A 93 5.49 11.17 19.08
C ALA A 93 6.91 10.96 18.49
N PRO A 94 7.93 11.81 18.75
CA PRO A 94 9.29 11.56 18.26
C PRO A 94 9.91 10.28 18.82
N ALA A 95 9.71 9.98 20.10
CA ALA A 95 10.26 8.79 20.75
C ALA A 95 9.62 7.50 20.21
N VAL A 96 8.28 7.48 20.08
CA VAL A 96 7.56 6.34 19.47
C VAL A 96 7.99 6.15 18.02
N THR A 97 8.17 7.25 17.27
CA THR A 97 8.67 7.19 15.89
C THR A 97 10.07 6.59 15.81
N ALA A 98 10.97 6.99 16.70
CA ALA A 98 12.32 6.45 16.73
C ALA A 98 12.31 4.95 17.04
N ALA A 99 11.54 4.52 18.04
CA ALA A 99 11.39 3.11 18.39
C ALA A 99 10.86 2.28 17.21
N VAL A 100 9.74 2.69 16.60
CA VAL A 100 9.15 1.97 15.46
C VAL A 100 10.06 1.98 14.22
N LYS A 101 10.88 3.02 14.01
CA LYS A 101 11.85 3.06 12.91
C LYS A 101 12.92 1.97 13.02
N THR A 102 13.29 1.53 14.22
CA THR A 102 14.29 0.47 14.42
C THR A 102 13.90 -0.84 13.76
N ILE A 103 12.60 -1.17 13.73
CA ILE A 103 12.05 -2.38 13.11
C ILE A 103 12.48 -2.49 11.65
N PHE A 104 12.41 -1.37 10.93
CA PHE A 104 12.68 -1.32 9.49
C PHE A 104 14.16 -1.08 9.16
N ALA A 105 15.04 -1.11 10.15
CA ALA A 105 16.49 -1.14 9.95
C ALA A 105 17.01 -2.57 9.75
N HIS A 106 16.25 -3.57 10.21
CA HIS A 106 16.56 -4.98 10.02
C HIS A 106 16.36 -5.43 8.58
N THR A 107 17.07 -6.48 8.20
CA THR A 107 17.13 -6.96 6.81
C THR A 107 16.85 -8.45 6.64
N ASP A 108 16.26 -9.05 7.68
CA ASP A 108 15.82 -10.44 7.77
C ASP A 108 14.37 -10.49 8.30
N PRO A 109 13.47 -11.34 7.77
CA PRO A 109 12.08 -11.41 8.20
C PRO A 109 11.88 -11.74 9.68
N GLU A 110 12.68 -12.64 10.24
CA GLU A 110 12.57 -13.07 11.63
C GLU A 110 13.02 -11.94 12.55
N GLU A 111 14.16 -11.32 12.26
CA GLU A 111 14.65 -10.16 13.02
C GLU A 111 13.66 -8.98 13.02
N VAL A 112 13.02 -8.71 11.87
CA VAL A 112 11.99 -7.67 11.75
C VAL A 112 10.80 -8.00 12.66
N ALA A 113 10.35 -9.26 12.67
CA ALA A 113 9.22 -9.70 13.48
C ALA A 113 9.54 -9.67 14.98
N GLU A 114 10.74 -10.08 15.39
CA GLU A 114 11.19 -9.99 16.77
C GLU A 114 11.34 -8.54 17.23
N GLN A 115 11.93 -7.69 16.39
CA GLN A 115 12.10 -6.28 16.74
C GLN A 115 10.75 -5.57 16.88
N TRP A 116 9.74 -5.97 16.11
CA TRP A 116 8.37 -5.49 16.29
C TRP A 116 7.85 -5.81 17.69
N ASP A 117 8.00 -7.05 18.14
CA ASP A 117 7.53 -7.48 19.47
C ASP A 117 8.28 -6.74 20.57
N ARG A 118 9.61 -6.66 20.48
CA ARG A 118 10.44 -5.91 21.44
C ARG A 118 10.00 -4.45 21.56
N VAL A 119 9.69 -3.79 20.45
CA VAL A 119 9.20 -2.40 20.47
C VAL A 119 7.80 -2.31 21.07
N ALA A 120 6.89 -3.23 20.73
CA ALA A 120 5.55 -3.25 21.32
C ALA A 120 5.59 -3.45 22.84
N ASP A 121 6.41 -4.40 23.32
CA ASP A 121 6.60 -4.69 24.73
C ASP A 121 7.20 -3.49 25.48
N THR A 122 8.23 -2.86 24.91
CA THR A 122 8.86 -1.67 25.50
C THR A 122 7.87 -0.50 25.66
N LEU A 123 6.91 -0.38 24.74
CA LEU A 123 5.91 0.69 24.75
C LEU A 123 4.67 0.33 25.58
N ALA A 124 4.50 -0.93 26.01
CA ALA A 124 3.26 -1.41 26.62
C ALA A 124 2.90 -0.68 27.92
N ASP A 125 3.88 -0.46 28.80
CA ASP A 125 3.65 0.19 30.09
C ASP A 125 3.31 1.69 29.95
N SER A 126 4.05 2.38 29.07
CA SER A 126 3.89 3.84 28.90
C SER A 126 2.79 4.22 27.92
N PHE A 127 2.53 3.36 26.92
CA PHE A 127 1.61 3.61 25.81
C PHE A 127 0.82 2.33 25.46
N PRO A 128 -0.02 1.81 26.37
CA PRO A 128 -0.73 0.54 26.17
C PRO A 128 -1.59 0.52 24.90
N LYS A 129 -2.18 1.67 24.54
CA LYS A 129 -2.94 1.81 23.28
C LYS A 129 -2.05 1.63 22.04
N VAL A 130 -0.83 2.16 22.06
CA VAL A 130 0.13 1.99 20.95
C VAL A 130 0.55 0.53 20.83
N ALA A 131 0.86 -0.14 21.95
CA ALA A 131 1.21 -1.54 21.95
C ALA A 131 0.07 -2.42 21.42
N ALA A 132 -1.18 -2.18 21.81
CA ALA A 132 -2.36 -2.87 21.26
C ALA A 132 -2.48 -2.67 19.74
N MET A 133 -2.35 -1.42 19.26
CA MET A 133 -2.38 -1.12 17.82
C MET A 133 -1.23 -1.82 17.06
N MET A 134 -0.06 -1.96 17.67
CA MET A 134 1.06 -2.71 17.10
C MET A 134 0.76 -4.21 17.05
N GLY A 135 0.17 -4.79 18.09
CA GLY A 135 -0.24 -6.20 18.10
C GLY A 135 -1.21 -6.52 16.96
N GLU A 136 -2.25 -5.72 16.80
CA GLU A 136 -3.24 -5.88 15.73
C GLU A 136 -2.66 -5.70 14.32
N ALA A 137 -1.69 -4.81 14.17
CA ALA A 137 -1.16 -4.43 12.87
C ALA A 137 0.06 -5.24 12.40
N LYS A 138 0.63 -6.11 13.24
CA LYS A 138 1.91 -6.79 12.97
C LYS A 138 1.93 -7.49 11.62
N THR A 139 1.03 -8.45 11.40
CA THR A 139 0.95 -9.21 10.15
C THR A 139 0.71 -8.30 8.95
N ASP A 140 -0.18 -7.33 9.12
CA ASP A 140 -0.59 -6.42 8.05
C ASP A 140 0.52 -5.44 7.65
N VAL A 141 1.31 -4.93 8.58
CA VAL A 141 2.40 -3.97 8.30
C VAL A 141 3.66 -4.70 7.81
N LEU A 142 3.91 -5.91 8.30
CA LEU A 142 5.10 -6.70 7.96
C LEU A 142 4.93 -7.58 6.71
N ALA A 143 3.79 -7.52 6.02
CA ALA A 143 3.53 -8.34 4.82
C ALA A 143 4.61 -8.21 3.71
N PHE A 144 5.39 -7.13 3.68
CA PHE A 144 6.51 -6.95 2.75
C PHE A 144 7.60 -8.02 2.90
N THR A 145 7.75 -8.64 4.08
CA THR A 145 8.84 -9.60 4.34
C THR A 145 8.69 -10.89 3.54
N ALA A 146 7.48 -11.17 3.02
CA ALA A 146 7.22 -12.28 2.11
C ALA A 146 7.73 -12.02 0.67
N PHE A 147 8.19 -10.81 0.36
CA PHE A 147 8.71 -10.42 -0.96
C PHE A 147 10.25 -10.41 -0.96
N PRO A 148 10.90 -10.38 -2.14
CA PRO A 148 12.35 -10.29 -2.21
C PRO A 148 12.89 -9.08 -1.44
N LYS A 149 14.00 -9.27 -0.74
CA LYS A 149 14.65 -8.24 0.07
C LYS A 149 14.98 -6.97 -0.73
N ALA A 150 15.38 -7.13 -2.00
CA ALA A 150 15.62 -6.01 -2.92
C ALA A 150 14.38 -5.11 -3.13
N HIS A 151 13.18 -5.62 -2.82
CA HIS A 151 11.91 -4.91 -3.04
C HIS A 151 11.39 -4.20 -1.80
N TRP A 152 11.80 -4.61 -0.59
CA TRP A 152 11.25 -4.13 0.67
C TRP A 152 11.22 -2.61 0.77
N GLN A 153 12.32 -1.94 0.40
CA GLN A 153 12.42 -0.50 0.48
C GLN A 153 11.38 0.25 -0.36
N LYS A 154 11.06 -0.31 -1.53
CA LYS A 154 10.09 0.26 -2.47
C LYS A 154 8.66 -0.09 -2.09
N ILE A 155 8.44 -1.26 -1.49
CA ILE A 155 7.14 -1.69 -0.97
C ILE A 155 6.72 -0.83 0.23
N TRP A 156 7.58 -0.66 1.24
CA TRP A 156 7.18 0.02 2.47
C TRP A 156 7.26 1.57 2.39
N SER A 157 7.72 2.14 1.28
CA SER A 157 7.88 3.57 1.08
C SER A 157 6.67 4.14 0.36
N ASN A 158 6.13 5.25 0.85
CA ASN A 158 5.10 6.01 0.14
C ASN A 158 5.67 7.14 -0.72
N ASN A 159 6.99 7.33 -0.78
CA ASN A 159 7.61 8.43 -1.53
C ASN A 159 7.10 8.54 -2.99
N PRO A 160 6.96 7.44 -3.74
CA PRO A 160 6.44 7.50 -5.11
C PRO A 160 5.03 8.10 -5.21
N ILE A 161 4.10 7.59 -4.40
CA ILE A 161 2.70 8.03 -4.45
C ILE A 161 2.55 9.44 -3.87
N GLU A 162 3.32 9.79 -2.83
CA GLU A 162 3.34 11.15 -2.28
C GLU A 162 3.87 12.17 -3.29
N ARG A 163 4.87 11.81 -4.11
CA ARG A 163 5.33 12.68 -5.19
C ARG A 163 4.20 12.92 -6.19
N LEU A 164 3.51 11.87 -6.63
CA LEU A 164 2.37 12.01 -7.54
C LEU A 164 1.24 12.86 -6.92
N ASN A 165 0.91 12.61 -5.66
CA ASN A 165 -0.10 13.38 -4.93
C ASN A 165 0.26 14.87 -4.83
N LYS A 166 1.54 15.19 -4.61
CA LYS A 166 2.03 16.58 -4.61
C LYS A 166 1.87 17.23 -5.99
N GLU A 167 2.19 16.50 -7.06
CA GLU A 167 2.02 17.00 -8.42
C GLU A 167 0.56 17.31 -8.76
N ILE A 168 -0.37 16.45 -8.32
CA ILE A 168 -1.82 16.67 -8.46
C ILE A 168 -2.25 17.90 -7.64
N LYS A 169 -1.88 17.96 -6.36
CA LYS A 169 -2.21 19.08 -5.47
C LYS A 169 -1.72 20.41 -6.05
N ARG A 170 -0.49 20.45 -6.55
CA ARG A 170 0.08 21.65 -7.19
C ARG A 170 -0.78 22.20 -8.33
N ARG A 171 -1.40 21.36 -9.17
CA ARG A 171 -2.34 21.83 -10.21
C ARG A 171 -3.71 22.19 -9.62
N ALA A 172 -4.19 21.41 -8.66
CA ALA A 172 -5.50 21.60 -8.05
C ALA A 172 -5.58 22.89 -7.21
N ASP A 173 -4.51 23.22 -6.48
CA ASP A 173 -4.42 24.40 -5.62
C ASP A 173 -4.47 25.72 -6.40
N VAL A 174 -4.16 25.71 -7.70
CA VAL A 174 -4.33 26.88 -8.58
C VAL A 174 -5.80 27.13 -8.93
N VAL A 175 -6.61 26.07 -9.01
CA VAL A 175 -8.03 26.16 -9.33
C VAL A 175 -8.88 26.43 -8.09
N GLU A 176 -8.43 25.95 -6.93
CA GLU A 176 -9.07 26.02 -5.60
C GLU A 176 -10.44 25.35 -5.51
N ILE A 177 -11.41 25.77 -6.34
CA ILE A 177 -12.80 25.31 -6.33
C ILE A 177 -13.17 24.73 -7.69
N PHE A 178 -13.58 23.47 -7.69
CA PHE A 178 -14.07 22.79 -8.89
C PHE A 178 -15.60 22.83 -8.97
N PRO A 179 -16.18 23.05 -10.16
CA PRO A 179 -17.63 23.17 -10.32
C PRO A 179 -18.38 21.83 -10.11
N ASN A 180 -17.69 20.70 -10.29
CA ASN A 180 -18.21 19.35 -10.04
C ASN A 180 -17.05 18.33 -9.99
N PRO A 181 -17.31 17.10 -9.50
CA PRO A 181 -16.29 16.05 -9.39
C PRO A 181 -15.65 15.66 -10.72
N ALA A 182 -16.40 15.69 -11.83
CA ALA A 182 -15.88 15.35 -13.15
C ALA A 182 -14.84 16.35 -13.64
N SER A 183 -15.00 17.65 -13.35
CA SER A 183 -14.00 18.67 -13.66
C SER A 183 -12.70 18.46 -12.88
N PHE A 184 -12.79 18.09 -11.59
CA PHE A 184 -11.60 17.75 -10.81
C PHE A 184 -10.91 16.48 -11.33
N LEU A 185 -11.70 15.44 -11.64
CA LEU A 185 -11.20 14.20 -12.20
C LEU A 185 -10.45 14.42 -13.53
N ARG A 186 -10.94 15.30 -14.42
CA ARG A 186 -10.24 15.63 -15.68
C ARG A 186 -8.86 16.22 -15.43
N LEU A 187 -8.76 17.23 -14.55
CA LEU A 187 -7.48 17.85 -14.22
C LEU A 187 -6.53 16.83 -13.60
N ALA A 188 -6.99 16.09 -12.58
CA ALA A 188 -6.17 15.08 -11.93
C ALA A 188 -5.71 13.99 -12.92
N THR A 189 -6.61 13.57 -13.83
CA THR A 189 -6.30 12.55 -14.83
C THR A 189 -5.23 13.02 -15.83
N ALA A 190 -5.27 14.29 -16.25
CA ALA A 190 -4.21 14.84 -17.10
C ALA A 190 -2.83 14.77 -16.41
N VAL A 191 -2.75 15.11 -15.13
CA VAL A 191 -1.50 15.07 -14.35
C VAL A 191 -0.95 13.65 -14.20
N VAL A 192 -1.82 12.67 -13.95
CA VAL A 192 -1.37 11.28 -13.82
C VAL A 192 -0.98 10.66 -15.15
N ILE A 193 -1.59 11.08 -16.28
CA ILE A 193 -1.17 10.66 -17.63
C ILE A 193 0.25 11.17 -17.90
N GLU A 194 0.52 12.47 -17.68
CA GLU A 194 1.87 13.04 -17.83
C GLU A 194 2.90 12.26 -16.99
N SER A 195 2.55 11.95 -15.74
CA SER A 195 3.43 11.19 -14.83
C SER A 195 3.63 9.74 -15.29
N HIS A 196 2.60 9.11 -15.84
CA HIS A 196 2.68 7.76 -16.39
C HIS A 196 3.61 7.71 -17.60
N ASP A 197 3.47 8.65 -18.53
CA ASP A 197 4.30 8.73 -19.74
C ASP A 197 5.78 8.92 -19.38
N GLU A 198 6.09 9.76 -18.38
CA GLU A 198 7.44 9.90 -17.84
C GLU A 198 7.97 8.57 -17.26
N TRP A 199 7.12 7.79 -16.57
CA TRP A 199 7.52 6.49 -16.05
C TRP A 199 7.76 5.44 -17.14
N GLN A 200 7.07 5.53 -18.28
CA GLN A 200 7.26 4.58 -19.39
C GLN A 200 8.60 4.76 -20.12
N VAL A 201 9.14 5.97 -20.14
CA VAL A 201 10.40 6.28 -20.85
C VAL A 201 11.63 6.26 -19.94
N THR A 202 11.44 6.17 -18.62
CA THR A 202 12.53 6.12 -17.65
C THR A 202 12.97 4.70 -17.34
N ARG A 203 14.11 4.54 -16.65
CA ARG A 203 14.61 3.22 -16.25
C ARG A 203 13.55 2.44 -15.47
N ARG A 204 13.55 1.11 -15.63
CA ARG A 204 12.65 0.22 -14.88
C ARG A 204 12.68 0.52 -13.39
N TYR A 205 11.51 0.42 -12.77
CA TYR A 205 11.41 0.66 -11.34
C TYR A 205 12.08 -0.45 -10.55
N PHE A 206 12.01 -1.71 -11.00
CA PHE A 206 12.82 -2.82 -10.49
C PHE A 206 13.75 -3.37 -11.57
N SER A 207 14.94 -3.82 -11.20
CA SER A 207 15.84 -4.48 -12.15
C SER A 207 15.32 -5.88 -12.49
N ASP A 208 15.63 -6.37 -13.68
CA ASP A 208 15.23 -7.71 -14.14
C ASP A 208 15.69 -8.80 -13.17
N VAL A 209 16.94 -8.69 -12.70
CA VAL A 209 17.51 -9.60 -11.70
C VAL A 209 16.64 -9.66 -10.44
N SER A 210 16.20 -8.50 -9.93
CA SER A 210 15.32 -8.47 -8.75
C SER A 210 13.90 -8.96 -9.06
N MET A 211 13.44 -8.86 -10.31
CA MET A 211 12.15 -9.40 -10.74
C MET A 211 12.18 -10.92 -10.89
N ASP A 212 13.32 -11.51 -11.23
CA ASP A 212 13.48 -12.98 -11.24
C ASP A 212 13.34 -13.57 -9.84
N GLU A 213 13.88 -12.91 -8.81
CA GLU A 213 13.64 -13.28 -7.41
C GLU A 213 12.14 -13.28 -7.09
N LEU A 214 11.40 -12.25 -7.51
CA LEU A 214 9.96 -12.17 -7.31
C LEU A 214 9.20 -13.28 -8.04
N ARG A 215 9.58 -13.57 -9.29
CA ARG A 215 8.99 -14.67 -10.07
C ARG A 215 9.18 -16.01 -9.37
N ALA A 216 10.35 -16.25 -8.77
CA ALA A 216 10.61 -17.45 -7.98
C ALA A 216 9.73 -17.51 -6.71
N VAL A 217 9.54 -16.39 -5.99
CA VAL A 217 8.61 -16.32 -4.85
C VAL A 217 7.18 -16.64 -5.28
N ILE A 218 6.72 -16.06 -6.39
CA ILE A 218 5.38 -16.29 -6.94
C ILE A 218 5.19 -17.76 -7.33
N ALA A 219 6.17 -18.35 -8.03
CA ALA A 219 6.12 -19.75 -8.44
C ALA A 219 6.03 -20.69 -7.23
N LYS A 220 6.84 -20.43 -6.18
CA LYS A 220 6.80 -21.21 -4.93
C LYS A 220 5.44 -21.10 -4.24
N LYS A 221 4.84 -19.90 -4.20
CA LYS A 221 3.51 -19.67 -3.64
C LYS A 221 2.44 -20.47 -4.40
N HIS A 222 2.43 -20.40 -5.73
CA HIS A 222 1.47 -21.15 -6.55
C HIS A 222 1.62 -22.66 -6.38
N ALA A 223 2.86 -23.17 -6.27
CA ALA A 223 3.10 -24.59 -6.01
C ALA A 223 2.54 -25.04 -4.66
N ALA A 224 2.72 -24.23 -3.61
CA ALA A 224 2.17 -24.51 -2.28
C ALA A 224 0.63 -24.50 -2.27
N GLU A 225 0.01 -23.54 -2.96
CA GLU A 225 -1.45 -23.46 -3.09
C GLU A 225 -2.03 -24.65 -3.87
N ALA A 226 -1.34 -25.11 -4.91
CA ALA A 226 -1.74 -26.30 -5.68
C ALA A 226 -1.68 -27.56 -4.82
N LEU A 227 -0.62 -27.74 -4.03
CA LEU A 227 -0.48 -28.87 -3.10
C LEU A 227 -1.56 -28.86 -2.01
N ALA A 228 -1.85 -27.70 -1.42
CA ALA A 228 -2.89 -27.56 -0.41
C ALA A 228 -4.28 -27.93 -0.95
N LYS A 229 -4.59 -27.58 -2.21
CA LYS A 229 -5.84 -27.98 -2.88
C LYS A 229 -5.91 -29.49 -3.13
N GLN A 230 -4.80 -30.13 -3.49
CA GLN A 230 -4.76 -31.58 -3.68
C GLN A 230 -5.06 -32.34 -2.38
N HIS A 231 -4.52 -31.88 -1.25
CA HIS A 231 -4.78 -32.49 0.06
C HIS A 231 -6.19 -32.24 0.62
N GLN A 232 -6.95 -31.28 0.08
CA GLN A 232 -8.35 -31.04 0.48
C GLN A 232 -9.36 -31.90 -0.29
N ILE A 233 -8.93 -32.53 -1.39
CA ILE A 233 -9.78 -33.35 -2.26
C ILE A 233 -9.55 -34.86 -2.03
N ALA A 234 -8.44 -35.23 -1.39
CA ALA A 234 -8.12 -36.59 -0.95
C ALA A 234 -8.67 -36.89 0.44
#